data_AF-A0A2A8D3Y7-F1
#
_entry.id   AF-A0A2A8D3Y7-F1
#
_cell.length_a   1.000
_cell.length_b   1.000
_cell.length_c   1.000
_cell.angle_alpha   90.00
_cell.angle_beta   90.00
_cell.angle_gamma   90.00
#
_symmetry.space_group_name_H-M   'P 1'
#
loop_
_entity.id
_entity.type
_entity.pdbx_description
1 polymer ?
#
loop_
_entity_poly.entity_id
_entity_poly.type
_entity_poly.pdbx_seq_one_letter_code
_entity_poly.pdbx_strand_id
1 'polypeptide(L)'
;MQNQIIAAADGSALGNPGPAGWAWYIDENHWAAGGWEHGTNNMGEIKAVLDLFEATAHRAESKLLIYCDSQYVINSLTQWMPGWKKRGWKKADGKPVQNRDLLEALDAASTGRDYEMVWVKGHAGHELNEAADSRANAAAQAFKEGREPETGPGFPGSPRTTGEQSTPNAQAAQTREAENHAHAQDPDTLAADAHLSLEDFTETEVERARQGFDSLKLNGILKSASAIAAPDPQAVQERKTKLAEASARAAEREAQVQQRVLAEQELAESEAEENEEFEGEGFEEAEQESNSQGSVTENAVSEEPASAPTGTAASAPAQSDHSAPNPEDAVHAERELEMRGGSMSEPEISALLHERLVWVTATGRSVSRADTIAYRARAFTQQGSPAKQGVQVVDDHNVLIMAAVQTARGRVNRSSLWHYDTAAAPKSWRLRFRQETTAS
;
A
#
# COMPACT_ATOMS: atom_id res chain seq x y z
N MET A 1 7.90 31.44 -26.04
CA MET A 1 6.60 31.11 -25.40
C MET A 1 6.83 29.83 -24.58
N GLN A 2 5.96 29.51 -23.61
CA GLN A 2 6.16 28.34 -22.74
C GLN A 2 5.98 27.06 -23.56
N ASN A 3 7.09 26.38 -23.88
CA ASN A 3 7.10 25.19 -24.74
C ASN A 3 6.95 23.92 -23.88
N GLN A 4 5.86 23.86 -23.13
CA GLN A 4 5.61 22.84 -22.11
C GLN A 4 4.22 22.23 -22.30
N ILE A 5 4.16 20.91 -22.37
CA ILE A 5 2.93 20.13 -22.31
C ILE A 5 2.76 19.70 -20.85
N ILE A 6 1.56 19.89 -20.29
CA ILE A 6 1.23 19.50 -18.92
C ILE A 6 0.12 18.46 -19.01
N ALA A 7 0.35 17.28 -18.43
CA ALA A 7 -0.56 16.15 -18.48
C ALA A 7 -0.65 15.44 -17.13
N ALA A 8 -1.69 14.64 -16.92
CA ALA A 8 -1.67 13.55 -15.96
C ALA A 8 -1.78 12.19 -16.67
N ALA A 9 -1.33 11.12 -16.00
CA ALA A 9 -1.38 9.75 -16.49
C ALA A 9 -1.66 8.78 -15.34
N ASP A 10 -2.64 7.90 -15.52
CA ASP A 10 -3.20 7.05 -14.48
C ASP A 10 -3.65 5.67 -15.01
N GLY A 11 -3.75 4.68 -14.11
CA GLY A 11 -4.12 3.30 -14.41
C GLY A 11 -5.00 2.66 -13.34
N SER A 12 -5.97 1.87 -13.78
CA SER A 12 -6.96 1.20 -12.92
C SER A 12 -7.06 -0.29 -13.24
N ALA A 13 -7.40 -1.13 -12.26
CA ALA A 13 -7.72 -2.53 -12.46
C ALA A 13 -8.85 -3.00 -11.52
N LEU A 14 -9.92 -3.56 -12.11
CA LEU A 14 -11.10 -4.06 -11.41
C LEU A 14 -10.87 -5.48 -10.89
N GLY A 15 -9.96 -5.58 -9.93
CA GLY A 15 -9.26 -6.80 -9.55
C GLY A 15 -7.82 -6.78 -10.06
N ASN A 16 -6.90 -7.39 -9.31
CA ASN A 16 -5.46 -7.32 -9.62
C ASN A 16 -4.82 -8.72 -9.55
N PRO A 17 -4.78 -9.49 -10.65
CA PRO A 17 -5.19 -9.10 -12.00
C PRO A 17 -6.72 -9.13 -12.23
N GLY A 18 -7.18 -8.43 -13.26
CA GLY A 18 -8.58 -8.28 -13.65
C GLY A 18 -8.74 -7.34 -14.85
N PRO A 19 -9.96 -6.96 -15.27
CA PRO A 19 -10.17 -5.96 -16.31
C PRO A 19 -9.48 -4.65 -15.94
N ALA A 20 -8.60 -4.18 -16.82
CA ALA A 20 -7.66 -3.09 -16.51
C ALA A 20 -7.76 -1.98 -17.55
N GLY A 21 -7.51 -0.74 -17.13
CA GLY A 21 -7.60 0.46 -17.94
C GLY A 21 -6.43 1.41 -17.69
N TRP A 22 -6.17 2.26 -18.66
CA TRP A 22 -5.17 3.32 -18.62
C TRP A 22 -5.74 4.58 -19.25
N ALA A 23 -5.32 5.75 -18.79
CA ALA A 23 -5.62 7.02 -19.44
C ALA A 23 -4.54 8.07 -19.19
N TRP A 24 -4.34 8.95 -20.17
CA TRP A 24 -3.63 10.21 -19.97
C TRP A 24 -4.52 11.38 -20.42
N TYR A 25 -4.38 12.52 -19.74
CA TYR A 25 -5.26 13.68 -19.89
C TYR A 25 -4.47 14.99 -19.82
N ILE A 26 -4.70 15.87 -20.80
CA ILE A 26 -4.18 17.25 -20.86
C ILE A 26 -5.37 18.22 -20.74
N ASP A 27 -6.35 18.09 -21.63
CA ASP A 27 -7.65 18.75 -21.58
C ASP A 27 -8.70 17.92 -22.33
N GLU A 28 -9.97 18.33 -22.32
CA GLU A 28 -11.09 17.60 -22.94
C GLU A 28 -10.94 17.32 -24.45
N ASN A 29 -10.11 18.09 -25.17
CA ASN A 29 -9.79 17.87 -26.57
C ASN A 29 -8.51 17.02 -26.76
N HIS A 30 -7.77 16.76 -25.68
CA HIS A 30 -6.42 16.20 -25.67
C HIS A 30 -6.28 15.16 -24.55
N TRP A 31 -6.85 13.98 -24.78
CA TRP A 31 -6.73 12.82 -23.90
C TRP A 31 -6.83 11.53 -24.69
N ALA A 32 -6.28 10.44 -24.15
CA ALA A 32 -6.58 9.11 -24.63
C ALA A 32 -6.72 8.10 -23.49
N ALA A 33 -7.47 7.04 -23.74
CA ALA A 33 -7.66 5.93 -22.82
C ALA A 33 -7.70 4.59 -23.57
N GLY A 34 -7.57 3.50 -22.81
CA GLY A 34 -7.63 2.14 -23.32
C GLY A 34 -7.48 1.13 -22.17
N GLY A 35 -7.22 -0.13 -22.49
CA GLY A 35 -7.15 -1.18 -21.47
C GLY A 35 -7.10 -2.59 -22.04
N TRP A 36 -7.43 -3.57 -21.19
CA TRP A 36 -7.47 -5.00 -21.48
C TRP A 36 -8.52 -5.71 -20.63
N GLU A 37 -9.08 -6.81 -21.13
CA GLU A 37 -9.94 -7.74 -20.36
C GLU A 37 -9.22 -8.36 -19.15
N HIS A 38 -7.89 -8.47 -19.22
CA HIS A 38 -7.07 -9.00 -18.14
C HIS A 38 -5.70 -8.28 -18.09
N GLY A 39 -5.45 -7.58 -16.99
CA GLY A 39 -4.21 -6.86 -16.71
C GLY A 39 -4.05 -6.56 -15.22
N THR A 40 -3.15 -5.64 -14.88
CA THR A 40 -2.85 -5.21 -13.51
C THR A 40 -2.81 -3.68 -13.43
N ASN A 41 -2.95 -3.10 -12.23
CA ASN A 41 -2.90 -1.64 -12.06
C ASN A 41 -1.59 -1.07 -12.64
N ASN A 42 -0.46 -1.69 -12.29
CA ASN A 42 0.87 -1.35 -12.80
C ASN A 42 0.96 -1.41 -14.33
N MET A 43 0.27 -2.33 -15.02
CA MET A 43 0.26 -2.35 -16.50
C MET A 43 -0.47 -1.12 -17.05
N GLY A 44 -1.59 -0.73 -16.42
CA GLY A 44 -2.32 0.49 -16.76
C GLY A 44 -1.46 1.74 -16.56
N GLU A 45 -0.86 1.89 -15.37
CA GLU A 45 0.01 3.01 -15.00
C GLU A 45 1.19 3.18 -15.99
N ILE A 46 1.91 2.09 -16.31
CA ILE A 46 3.04 2.14 -17.26
C ILE A 46 2.53 2.53 -18.65
N LYS A 47 1.41 1.94 -19.11
CA LYS A 47 0.90 2.22 -20.45
C LYS A 47 0.38 3.65 -20.57
N ALA A 48 -0.29 4.22 -19.57
CA ALA A 48 -0.73 5.61 -19.59
C ALA A 48 0.43 6.58 -19.89
N VAL A 49 1.57 6.41 -19.20
CA VAL A 49 2.76 7.24 -19.39
C VAL A 49 3.46 6.95 -20.73
N LEU A 50 3.61 5.67 -21.11
CA LEU A 50 4.14 5.27 -22.42
C LEU A 50 3.32 5.87 -23.57
N ASP A 51 2.00 5.79 -23.48
CA ASP A 51 1.08 6.28 -24.51
C ASP A 51 1.13 7.80 -24.68
N LEU A 52 1.31 8.54 -23.58
CA LEU A 52 1.54 9.98 -23.58
C LEU A 52 2.88 10.35 -24.25
N PHE A 53 3.96 9.57 -24.01
CA PHE A 53 5.23 9.76 -24.72
C PHE A 53 5.08 9.48 -26.23
N GLU A 54 4.43 8.38 -26.61
CA GLU A 54 4.13 8.03 -28.00
C GLU A 54 3.30 9.11 -28.71
N ALA A 55 2.17 9.52 -28.12
CA ALA A 55 1.23 10.47 -28.71
C ALA A 55 1.85 11.86 -28.91
N THR A 56 2.75 12.28 -28.01
CA THR A 56 3.43 13.57 -28.06
C THR A 56 4.83 13.49 -28.71
N ALA A 57 5.25 12.36 -29.28
CA ALA A 57 6.61 12.14 -29.77
C ALA A 57 7.05 13.14 -30.87
N HIS A 58 6.10 13.62 -31.69
CA HIS A 58 6.36 14.64 -32.71
C HIS A 58 6.49 16.08 -32.13
N ARG A 59 6.35 16.23 -30.81
CA ARG A 59 6.61 17.45 -30.02
C ARG A 59 7.80 17.26 -29.07
N ALA A 60 8.84 16.58 -29.55
CA ALA A 60 10.05 16.28 -28.76
C ALA A 60 10.76 17.54 -28.22
N GLU A 61 10.59 18.68 -28.90
CA GLU A 61 11.07 20.00 -28.49
C GLU A 61 10.29 20.63 -27.33
N SER A 62 9.12 20.08 -27.00
CA SER A 62 8.26 20.53 -25.91
C SER A 62 8.48 19.68 -24.66
N LYS A 63 8.83 20.34 -23.55
CA LYS A 63 9.02 19.69 -22.24
C LYS A 63 7.70 19.09 -21.76
N LEU A 64 7.73 17.86 -21.28
CA LEU A 64 6.54 17.14 -20.83
C LEU A 64 6.50 17.06 -19.29
N LEU A 65 5.56 17.76 -18.66
CA LEU A 65 5.30 17.67 -17.21
C LEU A 65 4.18 16.66 -16.97
N ILE A 66 4.49 15.56 -16.26
CA ILE A 66 3.57 14.43 -16.07
C ILE A 66 3.22 14.32 -14.58
N TYR A 67 1.98 14.62 -14.24
CA TYR A 67 1.40 14.27 -12.94
C TYR A 67 1.02 12.79 -12.93
N CYS A 68 1.41 12.07 -11.88
CA CYS A 68 1.09 10.66 -11.71
C CYS A 68 1.21 10.30 -10.22
N ASP A 69 0.33 9.47 -9.67
CA ASP A 69 0.47 8.98 -8.29
C ASP A 69 1.23 7.65 -8.18
N SER A 70 1.42 6.95 -9.30
CA SER A 70 2.23 5.73 -9.39
C SER A 70 3.70 6.00 -9.07
N GLN A 71 4.06 5.70 -7.83
CA GLN A 71 5.45 5.59 -7.41
C GLN A 71 6.18 4.47 -8.17
N TYR A 72 5.47 3.47 -8.70
CA TYR A 72 6.08 2.40 -9.49
C TYR A 72 6.63 2.93 -10.83
N VAL A 73 5.84 3.69 -11.58
CA VAL A 73 6.28 4.27 -12.87
C VAL A 73 7.33 5.35 -12.66
N ILE A 74 7.13 6.24 -11.68
CA ILE A 74 8.08 7.32 -11.36
C ILE A 74 9.44 6.74 -10.98
N ASN A 75 9.51 5.77 -10.06
CA ASN A 75 10.79 5.18 -9.66
C ASN A 75 11.38 4.29 -10.77
N SER A 76 10.56 3.66 -11.62
CA SER A 76 11.05 2.93 -12.79
C SER A 76 11.83 3.84 -13.74
N LEU A 77 11.24 4.96 -14.15
CA LEU A 77 11.86 5.96 -15.02
C LEU A 77 13.09 6.63 -14.37
N THR A 78 12.97 7.06 -13.10
CA THR A 78 13.98 7.93 -12.46
C THR A 78 15.12 7.19 -11.76
N GLN A 79 14.92 5.94 -11.33
CA GLN A 79 15.89 5.21 -10.50
C GLN A 79 16.24 3.81 -11.04
N TRP A 80 15.24 3.02 -11.45
CA TRP A 80 15.42 1.56 -11.58
C TRP A 80 15.81 1.09 -12.98
N MET A 81 15.22 1.65 -14.06
CA MET A 81 15.52 1.27 -15.45
C MET A 81 17.03 1.29 -15.78
N PRO A 82 17.84 2.31 -15.39
CA PRO A 82 19.28 2.31 -15.66
C PRO A 82 20.04 1.14 -15.01
N GLY A 83 19.58 0.67 -13.85
CA GLY A 83 20.15 -0.50 -13.16
C GLY A 83 19.67 -1.83 -13.76
N TRP A 84 18.41 -1.90 -14.18
CA TRP A 84 17.84 -3.08 -14.85
C TRP A 84 18.45 -3.31 -16.23
N LYS A 85 18.59 -2.26 -17.06
CA LYS A 85 19.24 -2.33 -18.39
C LYS A 85 20.66 -2.88 -18.31
N LYS A 86 21.48 -2.37 -17.38
CA LYS A 86 22.85 -2.87 -17.12
C LYS A 86 22.91 -4.35 -16.69
N ARG A 87 21.79 -4.92 -16.22
CA ARG A 87 21.70 -6.30 -15.72
C ARG A 87 20.76 -7.18 -16.56
N GLY A 88 20.51 -6.80 -17.81
CA GLY A 88 19.70 -7.58 -18.77
C GLY A 88 18.24 -7.70 -18.37
N TRP A 89 17.65 -6.62 -17.83
CA TRP A 89 16.27 -6.54 -17.33
C TRP A 89 15.93 -7.56 -16.25
N LYS A 90 16.88 -7.72 -15.31
CA LYS A 90 16.72 -8.51 -14.08
C LYS A 90 16.74 -7.60 -12.85
N LYS A 91 15.96 -7.97 -11.83
CA LYS A 91 15.97 -7.38 -10.48
C LYS A 91 17.21 -7.83 -9.69
N ALA A 92 17.44 -7.24 -8.51
CA ALA A 92 18.62 -7.52 -7.68
C ALA A 92 18.75 -9.02 -7.35
N ASP A 93 17.62 -9.66 -7.02
CA ASP A 93 17.42 -11.10 -6.77
C ASP A 93 17.63 -12.03 -8.01
N GLY A 94 18.05 -11.48 -9.15
CA GLY A 94 18.27 -12.23 -10.40
C GLY A 94 16.99 -12.62 -11.16
N LYS A 95 15.80 -12.44 -10.55
CA LYS A 95 14.49 -12.69 -11.17
C LYS A 95 14.25 -11.63 -12.26
N PRO A 96 13.50 -11.93 -13.34
CA PRO A 96 13.17 -10.92 -14.36
C PRO A 96 12.38 -9.75 -13.74
N VAL A 97 12.47 -8.59 -14.39
CA VAL A 97 11.59 -7.44 -14.10
C VAL A 97 10.18 -7.76 -14.60
N GLN A 98 9.16 -7.44 -13.80
CA GLN A 98 7.74 -7.57 -14.19
C GLN A 98 7.37 -6.46 -15.18
N ASN A 99 6.43 -6.71 -16.09
CA ASN A 99 6.00 -5.77 -17.14
C ASN A 99 7.19 -5.27 -18.01
N ARG A 100 8.21 -6.11 -18.19
CA ARG A 100 9.47 -5.79 -18.90
C ARG A 100 9.22 -5.24 -20.31
N ASP A 101 8.26 -5.80 -21.01
CA ASP A 101 7.79 -5.41 -22.34
C ASP A 101 7.30 -3.94 -22.37
N LEU A 102 6.38 -3.59 -21.46
CA LEU A 102 5.89 -2.21 -21.33
C LEU A 102 7.01 -1.25 -20.86
N LEU A 103 7.94 -1.72 -20.02
CA LEU A 103 9.07 -0.93 -19.52
C LEU A 103 10.17 -0.72 -20.58
N GLU A 104 10.43 -1.71 -21.45
CA GLU A 104 11.35 -1.57 -22.59
C GLU A 104 10.77 -0.59 -23.62
N ALA A 105 9.47 -0.64 -23.88
CA ALA A 105 8.78 0.34 -24.71
C ALA A 105 8.82 1.75 -24.10
N LEU A 106 8.59 1.89 -22.79
CA LEU A 106 8.62 3.18 -22.08
C LEU A 106 10.04 3.79 -22.04
N ASP A 107 11.07 2.96 -21.83
CA ASP A 107 12.47 3.38 -21.93
C ASP A 107 12.82 3.87 -23.36
N ALA A 108 12.33 3.19 -24.39
CA ALA A 108 12.51 3.64 -25.77
C ALA A 108 11.75 4.95 -26.08
N ALA A 109 10.50 5.09 -25.66
CA ALA A 109 9.66 6.25 -25.93
C ALA A 109 10.05 7.52 -25.15
N SER A 110 10.66 7.37 -23.96
CA SER A 110 11.17 8.47 -23.15
C SER A 110 12.63 8.87 -23.47
N THR A 111 13.37 8.02 -24.20
CA THR A 111 14.78 8.29 -24.56
C THR A 111 14.92 9.57 -25.39
N GLY A 112 15.65 10.54 -24.85
CA GLY A 112 15.93 11.82 -25.52
C GLY A 112 14.84 12.89 -25.38
N ARG A 113 13.76 12.63 -24.64
CA ARG A 113 12.71 13.63 -24.35
C ARG A 113 13.08 14.47 -23.11
N ASP A 114 12.81 15.77 -23.14
CA ASP A 114 12.76 16.60 -21.93
C ASP A 114 11.42 16.36 -21.20
N TYR A 115 11.47 15.78 -20.00
CA TYR A 115 10.29 15.51 -19.19
C TYR A 115 10.58 15.64 -17.69
N GLU A 116 9.52 15.82 -16.91
CA GLU A 116 9.56 15.92 -15.46
C GLU A 116 8.34 15.19 -14.88
N MET A 117 8.59 14.20 -14.02
CA MET A 117 7.55 13.48 -13.29
C MET A 117 7.23 14.23 -11.99
N VAL A 118 5.96 14.57 -11.76
CA VAL A 118 5.48 15.13 -10.50
C VAL A 118 4.61 14.10 -9.81
N TRP A 119 5.08 13.58 -8.66
CA TRP A 119 4.25 12.72 -7.84
C TRP A 119 3.09 13.51 -7.24
N VAL A 120 1.86 13.06 -7.50
CA VAL A 120 0.67 13.53 -6.78
C VAL A 120 0.19 12.43 -5.84
N LYS A 121 -0.55 12.81 -4.79
CA LYS A 121 -1.13 11.83 -3.88
C LYS A 121 -2.49 11.38 -4.42
N GLY A 122 -2.65 10.07 -4.62
CA GLY A 122 -3.92 9.45 -5.01
C GLY A 122 -5.11 9.88 -4.14
N HIS A 123 -6.23 10.11 -4.83
CA HIS A 123 -7.52 10.62 -4.39
C HIS A 123 -7.57 12.06 -3.80
N ALA A 124 -8.33 12.91 -4.51
CA ALA A 124 -8.85 14.23 -4.14
C ALA A 124 -7.81 15.35 -3.89
N GLY A 125 -7.52 16.11 -4.95
CA GLY A 125 -6.81 17.38 -4.91
C GLY A 125 -6.14 17.83 -6.21
N HIS A 126 -6.36 17.15 -7.36
CA HIS A 126 -5.66 17.49 -8.62
C HIS A 126 -6.50 17.15 -9.86
N GLU A 127 -7.13 18.17 -10.44
CA GLU A 127 -8.13 18.05 -11.52
C GLU A 127 -7.67 17.20 -12.71
N LEU A 128 -6.44 17.39 -13.19
CA LEU A 128 -5.91 16.58 -14.31
C LEU A 128 -5.80 15.10 -13.96
N ASN A 129 -5.44 14.76 -12.72
CA ASN A 129 -5.26 13.37 -12.29
C ASN A 129 -6.63 12.72 -12.01
N GLU A 130 -7.58 13.46 -11.45
CA GLU A 130 -8.97 12.98 -11.29
C GLU A 130 -9.65 12.78 -12.67
N ALA A 131 -9.31 13.61 -13.66
CA ALA A 131 -9.74 13.43 -15.05
C ALA A 131 -9.08 12.21 -15.74
N ALA A 132 -7.88 11.80 -15.34
CA ALA A 132 -7.21 10.59 -15.82
C ALA A 132 -7.72 9.32 -15.11
N ASP A 133 -7.76 9.31 -13.77
CA ASP A 133 -8.35 8.26 -12.92
C ASP A 133 -9.76 7.88 -13.39
N SER A 134 -10.65 8.87 -13.56
CA SER A 134 -12.01 8.67 -14.05
C SER A 134 -12.05 7.94 -15.40
N ARG A 135 -11.16 8.29 -16.34
CA ARG A 135 -11.06 7.68 -17.67
C ARG A 135 -10.44 6.28 -17.64
N ALA A 136 -9.43 6.05 -16.81
CA ALA A 136 -8.83 4.74 -16.61
C ALA A 136 -9.84 3.75 -16.00
N ASN A 137 -10.61 4.18 -14.98
CA ASN A 137 -11.70 3.41 -14.41
C ASN A 137 -12.82 3.14 -15.42
N ALA A 138 -13.23 4.14 -16.20
CA ALA A 138 -14.25 3.97 -17.24
C ALA A 138 -13.83 2.96 -18.31
N ALA A 139 -12.55 2.97 -18.72
CA ALA A 139 -12.01 1.98 -19.65
C ALA A 139 -11.99 0.57 -19.04
N ALA A 140 -11.51 0.42 -17.80
CA ALA A 140 -11.51 -0.87 -17.10
C ALA A 140 -12.92 -1.45 -16.92
N GLN A 141 -13.91 -0.60 -16.63
CA GLN A 141 -15.32 -0.99 -16.50
C GLN A 141 -15.96 -1.34 -17.87
N ALA A 142 -15.56 -0.69 -18.96
CA ALA A 142 -15.99 -1.08 -20.32
C ALA A 142 -15.50 -2.50 -20.67
N PHE A 143 -14.23 -2.83 -20.40
CA PHE A 143 -13.72 -4.19 -20.60
C PHE A 143 -14.43 -5.23 -19.72
N LYS A 144 -14.73 -4.89 -18.46
CA LYS A 144 -15.53 -5.76 -17.57
C LYS A 144 -16.96 -6.03 -18.08
N GLU A 145 -17.52 -5.09 -18.85
CA GLU A 145 -18.84 -5.22 -19.49
C GLU A 145 -18.79 -5.79 -20.92
N GLY A 146 -17.60 -6.17 -21.43
CA GLY A 146 -17.43 -6.64 -22.81
C GLY A 146 -17.68 -5.57 -23.87
N ARG A 147 -17.49 -4.29 -23.53
CA ARG A 147 -17.67 -3.13 -24.41
C ARG A 147 -16.34 -2.49 -24.78
N GLU A 148 -16.29 -1.90 -25.98
CA GLU A 148 -15.17 -1.05 -26.38
C GLU A 148 -15.13 0.23 -25.52
N PRO A 149 -13.96 0.64 -24.98
CA PRO A 149 -13.84 1.85 -24.17
C PRO A 149 -13.84 3.12 -25.05
N GLU A 150 -14.21 4.26 -24.47
CA GLU A 150 -13.98 5.56 -25.13
C GLU A 150 -12.47 5.85 -25.17
N THR A 151 -11.87 5.80 -26.36
CA THR A 151 -10.41 5.94 -26.54
C THR A 151 -9.90 7.38 -26.50
N GLY A 152 -10.80 8.37 -26.49
CA GLY A 152 -10.49 9.79 -26.50
C GLY A 152 -10.08 10.36 -27.88
N PRO A 153 -9.98 11.70 -28.00
CA PRO A 153 -9.56 12.38 -29.22
C PRO A 153 -8.06 12.22 -29.56
N GLY A 154 -7.25 11.73 -28.63
CA GLY A 154 -5.80 11.60 -28.79
C GLY A 154 -5.06 12.94 -28.73
N PHE A 155 -3.88 13.01 -29.35
CA PHE A 155 -3.09 14.24 -29.46
C PHE A 155 -2.94 14.64 -30.94
N PRO A 156 -3.18 15.91 -31.34
CA PRO A 156 -3.16 16.33 -32.74
C PRO A 156 -1.81 16.04 -33.42
N GLY A 157 -1.84 15.33 -34.54
CA GLY A 157 -0.62 14.91 -35.26
C GLY A 157 0.02 13.61 -34.74
N SER A 158 -0.54 12.97 -33.72
CA SER A 158 -0.22 11.58 -33.37
C SER A 158 -0.70 10.64 -34.51
N PRO A 159 0.10 9.63 -34.92
CA PRO A 159 -0.23 8.76 -36.05
C PRO A 159 -1.38 7.75 -35.79
N ARG A 160 -2.17 7.92 -34.73
CA ARG A 160 -3.22 6.98 -34.30
C ARG A 160 -4.65 7.38 -34.74
N THR A 161 -4.81 8.41 -35.55
CA THR A 161 -6.12 8.92 -36.02
C THR A 161 -6.70 8.13 -37.20
N THR A 162 -6.79 6.81 -37.08
CA THR A 162 -7.76 5.90 -37.76
C THR A 162 -7.65 4.54 -37.09
N GLY A 163 -8.78 3.88 -36.81
CA GLY A 163 -8.78 2.63 -36.04
C GLY A 163 -8.29 1.41 -36.85
N GLU A 164 -7.26 0.74 -36.33
CA GLU A 164 -6.92 -0.65 -36.68
C GLU A 164 -6.69 -1.44 -35.38
N GLN A 165 -7.44 -2.54 -35.23
CA GLN A 165 -7.38 -3.42 -34.06
C GLN A 165 -6.20 -4.39 -34.21
N SER A 166 -5.55 -4.76 -33.10
CA SER A 166 -4.49 -5.77 -33.09
C SER A 166 -4.40 -6.49 -31.73
N THR A 167 -5.13 -7.59 -31.61
CA THR A 167 -5.03 -8.53 -30.48
C THR A 167 -3.77 -9.40 -30.61
N PRO A 168 -2.89 -9.47 -29.60
CA PRO A 168 -1.79 -10.44 -29.58
C PRO A 168 -2.34 -11.85 -29.37
N ASN A 169 -2.41 -12.65 -30.43
CA ASN A 169 -2.85 -14.04 -30.36
C ASN A 169 -1.84 -14.91 -29.58
N ALA A 170 -2.33 -15.72 -28.65
CA ALA A 170 -1.49 -16.51 -27.74
C ALA A 170 -1.10 -17.87 -28.35
N GLN A 171 0.05 -17.96 -29.03
CA GLN A 171 0.75 -19.23 -29.28
C GLN A 171 2.22 -19.06 -29.67
N ALA A 172 2.99 -20.15 -29.46
CA ALA A 172 4.45 -20.29 -29.57
C ALA A 172 5.27 -19.50 -28.50
N ALA A 173 6.39 -20.04 -27.97
CA ALA A 173 7.07 -21.29 -28.29
C ALA A 173 7.44 -22.11 -27.03
N GLN A 174 7.15 -23.41 -27.07
CA GLN A 174 7.85 -24.43 -26.27
C GLN A 174 8.96 -25.09 -27.11
N THR A 175 9.94 -25.68 -26.41
CA THR A 175 11.17 -26.39 -26.86
C THR A 175 12.40 -25.49 -27.01
N ARG A 176 13.58 -25.82 -26.45
CA ARG A 176 14.24 -27.13 -26.27
C ARG A 176 15.12 -27.19 -25.00
N GLU A 177 15.32 -28.41 -24.50
CA GLU A 177 16.29 -28.75 -23.43
C GLU A 177 17.56 -29.40 -24.01
N ALA A 178 18.50 -29.76 -23.12
CA ALA A 178 19.77 -30.49 -23.37
C ALA A 178 20.82 -29.68 -24.18
N GLU A 179 22.14 -29.78 -24.01
CA GLU A 179 23.12 -30.49 -23.15
C GLU A 179 24.53 -30.06 -23.70
N ASN A 180 25.72 -30.29 -23.15
CA ASN A 180 26.25 -30.85 -21.89
C ASN A 180 27.69 -30.32 -21.65
N HIS A 181 28.29 -30.64 -20.49
CA HIS A 181 29.70 -30.46 -20.07
C HIS A 181 30.25 -29.01 -19.95
N ALA A 182 30.93 -28.55 -18.88
CA ALA A 182 31.73 -29.13 -17.79
C ALA A 182 33.26 -29.22 -18.05
N HIS A 183 34.02 -28.50 -17.22
CA HIS A 183 35.43 -28.75 -16.91
C HIS A 183 35.66 -28.38 -15.42
N ALA A 184 36.57 -29.06 -14.74
CA ALA A 184 36.73 -28.97 -13.28
C ALA A 184 38.19 -29.14 -12.87
N GLN A 185 38.59 -28.53 -11.75
CA GLN A 185 39.68 -29.01 -10.89
C GLN A 185 39.61 -28.41 -9.47
N ASP A 186 40.09 -29.21 -8.52
CA ASP A 186 40.00 -29.18 -7.05
C ASP A 186 41.44 -29.34 -6.49
N PRO A 187 41.73 -29.36 -5.15
CA PRO A 187 41.06 -28.79 -3.97
C PRO A 187 42.09 -28.12 -2.99
N ASP A 188 41.89 -28.26 -1.66
CA ASP A 188 42.81 -28.06 -0.51
C ASP A 188 43.14 -26.60 -0.08
N THR A 189 43.29 -26.26 1.23
CA THR A 189 43.27 -27.06 2.49
C THR A 189 42.85 -26.24 3.75
N LEU A 190 42.61 -26.96 4.86
CA LEU A 190 42.78 -26.57 6.29
C LEU A 190 41.81 -25.57 6.98
N ALA A 191 40.73 -26.15 7.52
CA ALA A 191 40.29 -26.14 8.92
C ALA A 191 40.82 -25.12 9.97
N ALA A 192 39.88 -24.60 10.79
CA ALA A 192 39.88 -24.54 12.28
C ALA A 192 39.32 -23.22 12.87
N ASP A 193 38.38 -23.40 13.82
CA ASP A 193 37.92 -22.52 14.92
C ASP A 193 37.38 -21.08 14.71
N ALA A 194 36.32 -20.82 15.47
CA ALA A 194 35.85 -19.53 16.01
C ALA A 194 35.81 -18.29 15.09
N HIS A 195 34.63 -18.00 14.53
CA HIS A 195 33.65 -17.10 15.19
C HIS A 195 32.34 -17.01 14.38
N LEU A 196 31.20 -16.88 15.08
CA LEU A 196 30.00 -16.28 14.49
C LEU A 196 30.16 -14.76 14.55
N SER A 197 30.20 -14.09 13.40
CA SER A 197 30.06 -12.63 13.29
C SER A 197 28.71 -12.27 12.68
N LEU A 198 28.13 -11.14 13.11
CA LEU A 198 26.95 -10.58 12.47
C LEU A 198 27.34 -10.07 11.08
N GLU A 199 26.50 -10.35 10.08
CA GLU A 199 26.56 -9.65 8.80
C GLU A 199 25.71 -8.38 8.88
N ASP A 200 26.32 -7.22 8.67
CA ASP A 200 25.62 -5.94 8.52
C ASP A 200 24.62 -5.93 7.34
N PHE A 201 23.86 -4.84 7.23
CA PHE A 201 23.04 -4.56 6.05
C PHE A 201 23.93 -4.22 4.86
N THR A 202 23.55 -4.67 3.66
CA THR A 202 24.28 -4.29 2.46
C THR A 202 24.07 -2.80 2.15
N GLU A 203 25.08 -2.16 1.56
CA GLU A 203 25.02 -0.77 1.08
C GLU A 203 23.77 -0.52 0.20
N THR A 204 23.37 -1.53 -0.58
CA THR A 204 22.17 -1.48 -1.45
C THR A 204 20.83 -1.55 -0.72
N GLU A 205 20.79 -2.07 0.51
CA GLU A 205 19.58 -2.05 1.35
C GLU A 205 19.45 -0.71 2.07
N VAL A 206 20.57 -0.18 2.59
CA VAL A 206 20.65 1.16 3.21
C VAL A 206 20.26 2.24 2.20
N GLU A 207 20.83 2.22 0.99
CA GLU A 207 20.53 3.21 -0.05
C GLU A 207 19.07 3.10 -0.56
N ARG A 208 18.47 1.90 -0.63
CA ARG A 208 17.04 1.76 -0.94
C ARG A 208 16.16 2.37 0.16
N ALA A 209 16.50 2.15 1.43
CA ALA A 209 15.74 2.70 2.55
C ALA A 209 15.84 4.24 2.60
N ARG A 210 17.02 4.78 2.29
CA ARG A 210 17.26 6.22 2.11
C ARG A 210 16.45 6.81 0.95
N GLN A 211 16.39 6.15 -0.21
CA GLN A 211 15.57 6.59 -1.35
C GLN A 211 14.07 6.62 -1.00
N GLY A 212 13.59 5.62 -0.26
CA GLY A 212 12.23 5.63 0.29
C GLY A 212 12.00 6.79 1.27
N PHE A 213 12.96 7.07 2.15
CA PHE A 213 12.91 8.19 3.08
C PHE A 213 12.93 9.57 2.39
N ASP A 214 13.78 9.76 1.40
CA ASP A 214 13.87 11.02 0.65
C ASP A 214 12.59 11.27 -0.16
N SER A 215 11.93 10.21 -0.67
CA SER A 215 10.56 10.30 -1.19
C SER A 215 9.56 10.77 -0.12
N LEU A 216 9.60 10.24 1.11
CA LEU A 216 8.74 10.69 2.22
C LEU A 216 9.00 12.15 2.66
N LYS A 217 10.24 12.66 2.51
CA LYS A 217 10.56 14.10 2.65
C LYS A 217 9.97 14.93 1.51
N LEU A 218 10.21 14.54 0.25
CA LEU A 218 9.70 15.24 -0.93
C LEU A 218 8.16 15.32 -0.93
N ASN A 219 7.49 14.23 -0.56
CA ASN A 219 6.04 14.08 -0.51
C ASN A 219 5.39 14.84 0.66
N GLY A 220 6.16 15.60 1.45
CA GLY A 220 5.65 16.44 2.55
C GLY A 220 5.11 15.66 3.75
N ILE A 221 5.30 14.34 3.80
CA ILE A 221 4.96 13.50 4.96
C ILE A 221 5.94 13.81 6.11
N LEU A 222 7.20 14.13 5.79
CA LEU A 222 8.27 14.47 6.72
C LEU A 222 8.63 15.96 6.70
N LYS A 223 7.63 16.83 6.86
CA LYS A 223 7.85 18.23 7.24
C LYS A 223 8.25 18.34 8.71
N SER A 224 9.14 19.28 9.03
CA SER A 224 9.48 19.65 10.41
C SER A 224 8.30 20.38 11.07
N ALA A 225 8.09 20.14 12.37
CA ALA A 225 6.94 20.67 13.11
C ALA A 225 6.91 22.20 13.26
N SER A 226 8.02 22.89 12.95
CA SER A 226 8.18 24.34 13.06
C SER A 226 7.58 25.14 11.88
N ALA A 227 7.21 24.48 10.78
CA ALA A 227 6.99 25.15 9.48
C ALA A 227 5.63 24.84 8.82
N ILE A 228 4.52 25.06 9.53
CA ILE A 228 3.16 25.27 9.00
C ILE A 228 2.32 25.96 10.10
N ALA A 229 1.56 27.00 9.76
CA ALA A 229 0.55 27.56 10.67
C ALA A 229 -0.60 26.55 10.85
N ALA A 230 -1.18 26.47 12.05
CA ALA A 230 -2.28 25.54 12.33
C ALA A 230 -3.41 25.71 11.30
N PRO A 231 -3.94 24.61 10.71
CA PRO A 231 -5.03 24.69 9.75
C PRO A 231 -6.27 25.28 10.41
N ASP A 232 -7.02 26.09 9.68
CA ASP A 232 -8.21 26.78 10.18
C ASP A 232 -9.18 25.80 10.89
N PRO A 233 -9.48 26.00 12.18
CA PRO A 233 -10.42 25.17 12.93
C PRO A 233 -11.80 25.07 12.28
N GLN A 234 -12.27 26.11 11.57
CA GLN A 234 -13.56 26.08 10.88
C GLN A 234 -13.52 25.14 9.68
N ALA A 235 -12.53 25.29 8.78
CA ALA A 235 -12.31 24.37 7.67
C ALA A 235 -12.08 22.90 8.12
N VAL A 236 -11.39 22.68 9.24
CA VAL A 236 -11.23 21.33 9.84
C VAL A 236 -12.58 20.78 10.34
N GLN A 237 -13.39 21.60 11.00
CA GLN A 237 -14.69 21.18 11.51
C GLN A 237 -15.69 20.91 10.39
N GLU A 238 -15.76 21.77 9.36
CA GLU A 238 -16.56 21.50 8.16
C GLU A 238 -16.17 20.18 7.49
N ARG A 239 -14.87 19.91 7.36
CA ARG A 239 -14.38 18.68 6.73
C ARG A 239 -14.70 17.43 7.56
N LYS A 240 -14.76 17.54 8.90
CA LYS A 240 -15.29 16.49 9.79
C LYS A 240 -16.79 16.28 9.60
N THR A 241 -17.59 17.35 9.56
CA THR A 241 -19.05 17.25 9.34
C THR A 241 -19.37 16.61 7.99
N LYS A 242 -18.76 17.10 6.90
CA LYS A 242 -18.95 16.55 5.54
C LYS A 242 -18.51 15.09 5.43
N LEU A 243 -17.49 14.66 6.19
CA LEU A 243 -17.07 13.26 6.27
C LEU A 243 -18.06 12.39 7.08
N ALA A 244 -18.62 12.91 8.18
CA ALA A 244 -19.65 12.23 8.95
C ALA A 244 -20.95 12.05 8.13
N GLU A 245 -21.37 13.09 7.39
CA GLU A 245 -22.49 13.04 6.45
C GLU A 245 -22.26 12.08 5.28
N ALA A 246 -21.02 11.92 4.82
CA ALA A 246 -20.67 10.91 3.81
C ALA A 246 -20.73 9.49 4.39
N SER A 247 -20.22 9.30 5.61
CA SER A 247 -20.26 8.02 6.33
C SER A 247 -21.68 7.55 6.62
N ALA A 248 -22.55 8.46 7.10
CA ALA A 248 -23.96 8.16 7.36
C ALA A 248 -24.69 7.70 6.08
N ARG A 249 -24.51 8.41 4.96
CA ARG A 249 -25.09 8.03 3.66
C ARG A 249 -24.49 6.75 3.05
N ALA A 250 -23.30 6.35 3.46
CA ALA A 250 -22.74 5.03 3.11
C ALA A 250 -23.43 3.93 3.92
N ALA A 251 -23.57 4.10 5.24
CA ALA A 251 -24.26 3.16 6.11
C ALA A 251 -25.75 2.98 5.75
N GLU A 252 -26.46 4.04 5.38
CA GLU A 252 -27.85 3.95 4.88
C GLU A 252 -27.95 3.10 3.60
N ARG A 253 -26.99 3.25 2.68
CA ARG A 253 -26.94 2.43 1.44
C ARG A 253 -26.60 0.98 1.73
N GLU A 254 -25.68 0.73 2.66
CA GLU A 254 -25.32 -0.63 3.08
C GLU A 254 -26.52 -1.33 3.75
N ALA A 255 -27.27 -0.63 4.61
CA ALA A 255 -28.50 -1.12 5.20
C ALA A 255 -29.61 -1.39 4.16
N GLN A 256 -29.77 -0.53 3.16
CA GLN A 256 -30.71 -0.75 2.04
C GLN A 256 -30.33 -1.97 1.19
N VAL A 257 -29.02 -2.19 0.94
CA VAL A 257 -28.53 -3.39 0.26
C VAL A 257 -28.78 -4.64 1.12
N GLN A 258 -28.53 -4.60 2.43
CA GLN A 258 -28.80 -5.72 3.33
C GLN A 258 -30.30 -6.05 3.40
N GLN A 259 -31.18 -5.04 3.50
CA GLN A 259 -32.64 -5.26 3.42
C GLN A 259 -33.07 -5.86 2.09
N ARG A 260 -32.48 -5.43 0.97
CA ARG A 260 -32.80 -6.00 -0.34
C ARG A 260 -32.32 -7.47 -0.46
N VAL A 261 -31.12 -7.78 0.02
CA VAL A 261 -30.61 -9.17 0.03
C VAL A 261 -31.48 -10.06 0.90
N LEU A 262 -31.89 -9.59 2.09
CA LEU A 262 -32.82 -10.34 2.95
C LEU A 262 -34.18 -10.57 2.27
N ALA A 263 -34.76 -9.56 1.63
CA ALA A 263 -36.02 -9.73 0.90
C ALA A 263 -35.89 -10.65 -0.33
N GLU A 264 -34.73 -10.67 -1.00
CA GLU A 264 -34.44 -11.62 -2.09
C GLU A 264 -34.18 -13.05 -1.56
N GLN A 265 -33.74 -13.20 -0.31
CA GLN A 265 -33.65 -14.50 0.38
C GLN A 265 -35.01 -15.01 0.87
N GLU A 266 -35.81 -14.17 1.54
CA GLU A 266 -37.17 -14.51 1.98
C GLU A 266 -38.06 -14.92 0.79
N LEU A 267 -37.92 -14.25 -0.35
CA LEU A 267 -38.61 -14.63 -1.59
C LEU A 267 -38.15 -16.01 -2.09
N ALA A 268 -36.83 -16.26 -2.15
CA ALA A 268 -36.28 -17.53 -2.61
C ALA A 268 -36.59 -18.71 -1.66
N GLU A 269 -36.71 -18.46 -0.34
CA GLU A 269 -37.18 -19.45 0.63
C GLU A 269 -38.68 -19.75 0.42
N SER A 270 -39.52 -18.73 0.17
CA SER A 270 -40.94 -18.96 -0.17
C SER A 270 -41.15 -19.69 -1.51
N GLU A 271 -40.32 -19.40 -2.52
CA GLU A 271 -40.30 -20.14 -3.79
C GLU A 271 -39.76 -21.57 -3.63
N ALA A 272 -38.98 -21.86 -2.58
CA ALA A 272 -38.56 -23.23 -2.26
C ALA A 272 -39.68 -24.00 -1.55
N GLU A 273 -40.33 -23.42 -0.54
CA GLU A 273 -41.45 -24.05 0.18
C GLU A 273 -42.64 -24.35 -0.77
N GLU A 274 -42.98 -23.45 -1.70
CA GLU A 274 -44.05 -23.68 -2.70
C GLU A 274 -43.69 -24.78 -3.73
N ASN A 275 -42.41 -25.16 -3.86
CA ASN A 275 -41.97 -26.31 -4.65
C ASN A 275 -41.91 -27.62 -3.84
N GLU A 276 -41.61 -27.58 -2.53
CA GLU A 276 -41.58 -28.79 -1.69
C GLU A 276 -42.99 -29.35 -1.40
N GLU A 277 -44.05 -28.54 -1.42
CA GLU A 277 -45.44 -29.04 -1.28
C GLU A 277 -45.89 -29.96 -2.45
N PHE A 278 -45.10 -30.08 -3.53
CA PHE A 278 -45.38 -30.99 -4.65
C PHE A 278 -44.84 -32.42 -4.52
N GLU A 279 -43.84 -32.69 -3.66
CA GLU A 279 -43.21 -34.04 -3.52
C GLU A 279 -43.33 -34.61 -2.09
N GLY A 280 -44.58 -34.74 -1.60
CA GLY A 280 -44.89 -35.00 -0.17
C GLY A 280 -45.55 -36.34 0.25
N GLU A 281 -45.65 -37.38 -0.61
CA GLU A 281 -46.15 -38.72 -0.18
C GLU A 281 -44.99 -39.72 0.05
N GLY A 282 -44.57 -39.97 1.31
CA GLY A 282 -43.27 -40.64 1.53
C GLY A 282 -42.90 -41.32 2.87
N PHE A 283 -43.85 -41.80 3.69
CA PHE A 283 -43.63 -42.76 4.82
C PHE A 283 -42.91 -42.30 6.12
N GLU A 284 -43.28 -42.95 7.22
CA GLU A 284 -42.72 -42.80 8.58
C GLU A 284 -41.75 -43.95 8.94
N GLU A 285 -40.78 -43.73 9.84
CA GLU A 285 -40.39 -44.70 10.88
C GLU A 285 -39.60 -44.01 12.02
N ALA A 286 -39.64 -44.56 13.26
CA ALA A 286 -39.12 -43.88 14.45
C ALA A 286 -38.70 -44.79 15.62
N GLU A 287 -37.53 -44.51 16.22
CA GLU A 287 -37.01 -44.96 17.54
C GLU A 287 -36.15 -43.78 18.09
N GLN A 288 -36.20 -43.25 19.33
CA GLN A 288 -36.44 -43.74 20.70
C GLN A 288 -35.30 -44.58 21.34
N GLU A 289 -34.43 -43.93 22.12
CA GLU A 289 -34.36 -44.01 23.60
C GLU A 289 -33.37 -42.94 24.16
N SER A 290 -33.62 -42.29 25.32
CA SER A 290 -33.11 -42.60 26.68
C SER A 290 -31.56 -42.57 26.81
N ASN A 291 -30.89 -42.02 27.84
CA ASN A 291 -31.24 -41.46 29.17
C ASN A 291 -30.07 -40.49 29.59
N SER A 292 -29.92 -39.79 30.73
CA SER A 292 -30.62 -39.64 32.04
C SER A 292 -30.23 -38.31 32.74
N GLN A 293 -30.74 -38.02 33.95
CA GLN A 293 -30.56 -36.74 34.68
C GLN A 293 -29.43 -36.72 35.74
N GLY A 294 -29.03 -35.51 36.17
CA GLY A 294 -28.35 -35.25 37.44
C GLY A 294 -27.56 -33.92 37.50
N SER A 295 -27.67 -32.98 38.44
CA SER A 295 -28.67 -32.52 39.44
C SER A 295 -27.92 -31.93 40.64
N VAL A 296 -27.91 -30.58 40.80
CA VAL A 296 -27.83 -29.79 42.08
C VAL A 296 -26.60 -30.06 43.00
N THR A 297 -25.78 -29.08 43.44
CA THR A 297 -26.04 -27.91 44.31
C THR A 297 -25.20 -26.69 43.89
N GLU A 298 -25.73 -25.48 43.80
CA GLU A 298 -25.94 -24.53 44.92
C GLU A 298 -24.70 -24.25 45.80
N ASN A 299 -24.17 -23.02 45.75
CA ASN A 299 -24.21 -22.16 46.92
C ASN A 299 -24.07 -20.67 46.59
N ALA A 300 -24.68 -19.84 47.44
CA ALA A 300 -24.68 -18.36 47.41
C ALA A 300 -23.77 -17.85 48.57
N VAL A 301 -23.52 -16.57 48.88
CA VAL A 301 -23.74 -15.24 48.27
C VAL A 301 -22.78 -14.25 48.99
N SER A 302 -22.87 -12.94 48.69
CA SER A 302 -22.28 -11.78 49.41
C SER A 302 -20.93 -11.30 48.88
N GLU A 303 -20.61 -10.02 48.85
CA GLU A 303 -21.29 -8.73 48.65
C GLU A 303 -20.20 -7.64 48.82
N GLU A 304 -20.50 -6.41 48.45
CA GLU A 304 -19.63 -5.22 48.49
C GLU A 304 -19.51 -4.59 49.92
N PRO A 305 -18.88 -3.40 50.18
CA PRO A 305 -18.41 -2.36 49.25
C PRO A 305 -17.01 -1.75 49.47
N ALA A 306 -16.67 -0.88 48.53
CA ALA A 306 -15.57 0.08 48.42
C ALA A 306 -15.07 0.83 49.67
N SER A 307 -13.83 1.32 49.59
CA SER A 307 -13.45 2.68 50.01
C SER A 307 -12.11 3.13 49.39
N ALA A 308 -12.06 4.38 48.94
CA ALA A 308 -10.81 5.12 48.66
C ALA A 308 -10.52 6.10 49.81
N PRO A 309 -9.28 6.60 49.92
CA PRO A 309 -9.16 8.06 49.97
C PRO A 309 -7.99 8.62 49.15
N THR A 310 -8.11 9.91 48.79
CA THR A 310 -7.06 10.72 48.16
C THR A 310 -5.97 11.16 49.14
N GLY A 311 -4.76 11.40 48.63
CA GLY A 311 -3.66 12.04 49.36
C GLY A 311 -2.75 12.83 48.41
N THR A 312 -2.62 14.14 48.61
CA THR A 312 -1.99 15.07 47.66
C THR A 312 -0.73 15.73 48.22
N ALA A 313 0.45 15.42 47.65
CA ALA A 313 1.71 16.17 47.77
C ALA A 313 2.78 15.54 46.85
N ALA A 314 3.72 16.26 46.23
CA ALA A 314 3.87 17.70 46.00
C ALA A 314 4.77 17.94 44.78
N SER A 315 4.67 19.12 44.14
CA SER A 315 5.40 19.44 42.91
C SER A 315 6.64 20.31 43.17
N ALA A 316 7.83 19.88 42.72
CA ALA A 316 8.98 20.74 42.40
C ALA A 316 10.15 19.93 41.78
N PRO A 317 10.99 20.53 40.92
CA PRO A 317 10.70 21.53 39.88
C PRO A 317 11.05 20.98 38.48
N ALA A 318 10.67 21.70 37.42
CA ALA A 318 11.08 21.33 36.07
C ALA A 318 12.59 21.54 35.87
N GLN A 319 13.33 20.48 35.55
CA GLN A 319 14.61 20.60 34.85
C GLN A 319 14.32 20.67 33.35
N SER A 320 14.79 21.76 32.71
CA SER A 320 14.64 21.96 31.28
C SER A 320 15.71 21.19 30.53
N ASP A 321 15.49 19.89 30.32
CA ASP A 321 16.34 19.09 29.46
C ASP A 321 16.22 19.58 28.00
N HIS A 322 17.19 20.43 27.64
CA HIS A 322 17.57 20.76 26.28
C HIS A 322 18.65 19.80 25.76
N SER A 323 18.64 18.56 26.26
CA SER A 323 19.41 17.46 25.66
C SER A 323 18.75 17.06 24.33
N ALA A 324 19.56 16.70 23.33
CA ALA A 324 19.04 16.09 22.10
C ALA A 324 18.45 14.70 22.43
N PRO A 325 17.37 14.27 21.74
CA PRO A 325 16.74 12.99 22.04
C PRO A 325 17.68 11.84 21.68
N ASN A 326 17.87 10.88 22.59
CA ASN A 326 18.75 9.74 22.32
C ASN A 326 18.13 8.86 21.21
N PRO A 327 18.83 8.58 20.09
CA PRO A 327 18.36 7.65 19.07
C PRO A 327 18.09 6.23 19.58
N GLU A 328 18.78 5.79 20.64
CA GLU A 328 18.55 4.47 21.23
C GLU A 328 17.16 4.35 21.86
N ASP A 329 16.59 5.45 22.36
CA ASP A 329 15.23 5.48 22.92
C ASP A 329 14.18 5.13 21.83
N ALA A 330 14.43 5.50 20.56
CA ALA A 330 13.59 5.08 19.43
C ALA A 330 13.69 3.56 19.17
N VAL A 331 14.88 2.97 19.39
CA VAL A 331 15.13 1.53 19.26
C VAL A 331 14.46 0.77 20.41
N HIS A 332 14.48 1.33 21.63
CA HIS A 332 13.71 0.82 22.76
C HIS A 332 12.20 0.89 22.50
N ALA A 333 11.70 2.00 21.93
CA ALA A 333 10.29 2.17 21.58
C ALA A 333 9.81 1.20 20.47
N GLU A 334 10.60 0.98 19.40
CA GLU A 334 10.33 -0.07 18.41
C GLU A 334 10.28 -1.46 19.06
N ARG A 335 11.24 -1.77 19.94
CA ARG A 335 11.29 -3.06 20.63
C ARG A 335 10.10 -3.26 21.57
N GLU A 336 9.68 -2.24 22.32
CA GLU A 336 8.49 -2.31 23.16
C GLU A 336 7.23 -2.51 22.31
N LEU A 337 7.10 -1.74 21.22
CA LEU A 337 5.96 -1.81 20.31
C LEU A 337 5.82 -3.20 19.67
N GLU A 338 6.92 -3.87 19.30
CA GLU A 338 6.87 -5.25 18.78
C GLU A 338 6.63 -6.31 19.86
N MET A 339 7.15 -6.12 21.09
CA MET A 339 6.93 -7.07 22.19
C MET A 339 5.53 -6.97 22.82
N ARG A 340 4.89 -5.80 22.78
CA ARG A 340 3.65 -5.51 23.52
C ARG A 340 2.53 -4.82 22.72
N GLY A 341 2.79 -4.29 21.51
CA GLY A 341 1.79 -3.52 20.75
C GLY A 341 0.48 -4.28 20.48
N GLY A 342 0.55 -5.61 20.33
CA GLY A 342 -0.63 -6.46 20.16
C GLY A 342 -1.51 -6.60 21.41
N SER A 343 -0.97 -6.38 22.61
CA SER A 343 -1.66 -6.56 23.90
C SER A 343 -1.80 -5.27 24.73
N MET A 344 -1.16 -4.17 24.33
CA MET A 344 -1.32 -2.83 24.92
C MET A 344 -2.79 -2.38 24.99
N SER A 345 -3.12 -1.58 26.00
CA SER A 345 -4.32 -0.76 26.03
C SER A 345 -4.26 0.35 24.98
N GLU A 346 -5.41 0.89 24.57
CA GLU A 346 -5.47 1.98 23.58
C GLU A 346 -4.62 3.21 23.98
N PRO A 347 -4.59 3.69 25.23
CA PRO A 347 -3.71 4.79 25.64
C PRO A 347 -2.22 4.49 25.48
N GLU A 348 -1.75 3.27 25.83
CA GLU A 348 -0.34 2.87 25.71
C GLU A 348 0.12 2.90 24.24
N ILE A 349 -0.61 2.22 23.35
CA ILE A 349 -0.27 2.23 21.92
C ILE A 349 -0.45 3.62 21.30
N SER A 350 -1.45 4.39 21.73
CA SER A 350 -1.65 5.77 21.28
C SER A 350 -0.49 6.71 21.70
N ALA A 351 0.25 6.39 22.78
CA ALA A 351 1.47 7.12 23.12
C ALA A 351 2.60 6.86 22.12
N LEU A 352 2.77 5.62 21.65
CA LEU A 352 3.85 5.22 20.73
C LEU A 352 3.57 5.56 19.26
N LEU A 353 2.31 5.75 18.86
CA LEU A 353 1.93 6.03 17.47
C LEU A 353 1.64 7.52 17.23
N HIS A 354 2.40 8.13 16.31
CA HIS A 354 2.24 9.54 15.91
C HIS A 354 0.85 9.81 15.31
N GLU A 355 0.28 11.00 15.50
CA GLU A 355 -1.08 11.34 15.02
C GLU A 355 -1.29 11.09 13.51
N ARG A 356 -0.23 11.31 12.73
CA ARG A 356 -0.19 11.14 11.26
C ARG A 356 0.45 9.84 10.80
N LEU A 357 0.42 8.77 11.60
CA LEU A 357 0.97 7.47 11.22
C LEU A 357 0.35 6.96 9.91
N VAL A 358 1.22 6.51 9.00
CA VAL A 358 0.88 5.69 7.84
C VAL A 358 1.65 4.37 7.95
N TRP A 359 0.95 3.24 7.87
CA TRP A 359 1.54 1.90 7.78
C TRP A 359 1.24 1.31 6.40
N VAL A 360 2.27 1.00 5.62
CA VAL A 360 2.17 0.26 4.36
C VAL A 360 2.47 -1.22 4.64
N THR A 361 1.46 -2.07 4.55
CA THR A 361 1.60 -3.51 4.83
C THR A 361 2.37 -4.23 3.72
N ALA A 362 2.82 -5.46 4.00
CA ALA A 362 3.54 -6.29 3.02
C ALA A 362 2.76 -6.62 1.73
N THR A 363 1.45 -6.36 1.68
CA THR A 363 0.61 -6.46 0.47
C THR A 363 0.33 -5.09 -0.18
N GLY A 364 1.12 -4.06 0.11
CA GLY A 364 0.97 -2.69 -0.41
C GLY A 364 -0.19 -1.88 0.19
N ARG A 365 -1.13 -2.51 0.92
CA ARG A 365 -2.27 -1.80 1.51
C ARG A 365 -1.81 -0.83 2.60
N SER A 366 -2.19 0.44 2.45
CA SER A 366 -2.06 1.46 3.49
C SER A 366 -3.10 1.27 4.59
N VAL A 367 -2.69 1.50 5.84
CA VAL A 367 -3.47 1.34 7.07
C VAL A 367 -3.28 2.59 7.92
N SER A 368 -4.38 3.14 8.48
CA SER A 368 -4.33 4.37 9.26
C SER A 368 -3.88 4.15 10.71
N ARG A 369 -3.58 5.23 11.43
CA ARG A 369 -3.38 5.20 12.89
C ARG A 369 -4.55 4.54 13.63
N ALA A 370 -5.79 4.89 13.28
CA ALA A 370 -6.98 4.37 13.95
C ALA A 370 -7.14 2.86 13.74
N ASP A 371 -6.96 2.40 12.50
CA ASP A 371 -6.96 0.97 12.15
C ASP A 371 -5.81 0.22 12.87
N THR A 372 -4.63 0.83 12.96
CA THR A 372 -3.48 0.23 13.66
C THR A 372 -3.75 0.02 15.14
N ILE A 373 -4.51 0.91 15.78
CA ILE A 373 -4.92 0.80 17.20
C ILE A 373 -6.04 -0.22 17.37
N ALA A 374 -7.09 -0.14 16.53
CA ALA A 374 -8.23 -1.04 16.56
C ALA A 374 -7.82 -2.50 16.30
N TYR A 375 -6.98 -2.73 15.29
CA TYR A 375 -6.54 -4.06 14.86
C TYR A 375 -5.11 -4.40 15.32
N ARG A 376 -4.61 -3.79 16.41
CA ARG A 376 -3.22 -3.92 16.88
C ARG A 376 -2.70 -5.35 17.00
N ALA A 377 -3.51 -6.29 17.49
CA ALA A 377 -3.16 -7.72 17.56
C ALA A 377 -2.90 -8.39 16.19
N ARG A 378 -3.34 -7.76 15.09
CA ARG A 378 -3.06 -8.16 13.69
C ARG A 378 -1.93 -7.33 13.05
N ALA A 379 -1.56 -6.19 13.64
CA ALA A 379 -0.47 -5.34 13.17
C ALA A 379 0.88 -5.80 13.74
N PHE A 380 0.97 -5.99 15.06
CA PHE A 380 2.19 -6.39 15.76
C PHE A 380 2.26 -7.92 15.84
N THR A 381 2.70 -8.55 14.75
CA THR A 381 2.73 -10.01 14.56
C THR A 381 4.14 -10.58 14.38
N GLN A 382 5.16 -9.84 14.85
CA GLN A 382 6.55 -10.29 14.87
C GLN A 382 6.73 -11.50 15.79
N GLN A 383 7.48 -12.49 15.32
CA GLN A 383 7.82 -13.69 16.07
C GLN A 383 9.30 -13.68 16.43
N GLY A 384 9.60 -13.52 17.72
CA GLY A 384 10.97 -13.46 18.24
C GLY A 384 11.71 -12.16 17.93
N SER A 385 13.03 -12.20 17.99
CA SER A 385 13.91 -11.08 17.63
C SER A 385 14.09 -10.96 16.10
N PRO A 386 14.39 -9.77 15.56
CA PRO A 386 14.79 -9.62 14.16
C PRO A 386 16.04 -10.45 13.82
N ALA A 387 16.08 -11.00 12.61
CA ALA A 387 17.24 -11.75 12.09
C ALA A 387 18.39 -10.84 11.64
N LYS A 388 18.08 -9.61 11.23
CA LYS A 388 18.99 -8.47 11.11
C LYS A 388 18.25 -7.21 11.55
N GLN A 389 18.91 -6.29 12.25
CA GLN A 389 18.37 -4.96 12.57
C GLN A 389 19.46 -3.89 12.41
N GLY A 390 19.12 -2.78 11.77
CA GLY A 390 19.99 -1.63 11.51
C GLY A 390 19.29 -0.33 11.87
N VAL A 391 20.06 0.68 12.27
CA VAL A 391 19.54 1.96 12.76
C VAL A 391 20.30 3.09 12.09
N GLN A 392 19.58 4.05 11.52
CA GLN A 392 20.12 5.24 10.86
C GLN A 392 19.51 6.48 11.51
N VAL A 393 20.35 7.29 12.16
CA VAL A 393 19.97 8.66 12.54
C VAL A 393 19.91 9.48 11.27
N VAL A 394 18.79 10.14 11.01
CA VAL A 394 18.57 10.87 9.74
C VAL A 394 18.61 12.38 9.93
N ASP A 395 18.12 12.86 11.07
CA ASP A 395 18.35 14.19 11.62
C ASP A 395 18.00 14.16 13.12
N ASP A 396 18.23 15.26 13.84
CA ASP A 396 18.07 15.38 15.31
C ASP A 396 16.70 14.95 15.86
N HIS A 397 15.68 14.80 15.00
CA HIS A 397 14.32 14.43 15.37
C HIS A 397 13.79 13.21 14.60
N ASN A 398 14.60 12.50 13.81
CA ASN A 398 14.15 11.38 12.97
C ASN A 398 15.17 10.23 12.93
N VAL A 399 14.70 9.03 13.29
CA VAL A 399 15.50 7.78 13.30
C VAL A 399 14.78 6.73 12.46
N LEU A 400 15.49 6.20 11.46
CA LEU A 400 15.02 5.12 10.60
C LEU A 400 15.58 3.79 11.11
N ILE A 401 14.69 2.87 11.46
CA ILE A 401 15.03 1.51 11.90
C ILE A 401 14.65 0.55 10.77
N MET A 402 15.59 -0.30 10.36
CA MET A 402 15.40 -1.37 9.39
C MET A 402 15.49 -2.72 10.11
N ALA A 403 14.57 -3.64 9.84
CA ALA A 403 14.54 -4.94 10.48
C ALA A 403 14.08 -6.05 9.52
N ALA A 404 14.83 -7.13 9.42
CA ALA A 404 14.41 -8.36 8.74
C ALA A 404 13.77 -9.29 9.78
N VAL A 405 12.44 -9.38 9.79
CA VAL A 405 11.66 -10.00 10.87
C VAL A 405 10.85 -11.21 10.39
N GLN A 406 10.63 -12.18 11.28
CA GLN A 406 9.72 -13.28 11.03
C GLN A 406 8.31 -12.91 11.51
N THR A 407 7.29 -13.30 10.75
CA THR A 407 5.87 -13.18 11.15
C THR A 407 5.14 -14.50 10.89
N ALA A 408 3.92 -14.62 11.40
CA ALA A 408 3.02 -15.73 11.08
C ALA A 408 2.65 -15.83 9.58
N ARG A 409 2.94 -14.80 8.77
CA ARG A 409 2.72 -14.77 7.31
C ARG A 409 4.00 -14.97 6.49
N GLY A 410 5.12 -15.28 7.14
CA GLY A 410 6.44 -15.39 6.52
C GLY A 410 7.40 -14.27 6.94
N ARG A 411 8.56 -14.24 6.29
CA ARG A 411 9.63 -13.27 6.58
C ARG A 411 9.37 -11.95 5.84
N VAL A 412 9.50 -10.83 6.53
CA VAL A 412 9.34 -9.48 5.94
C VAL A 412 10.53 -8.60 6.29
N ASN A 413 10.92 -7.73 5.35
CA ASN A 413 11.82 -6.62 5.59
C ASN A 413 10.96 -5.39 5.92
N ARG A 414 11.16 -4.84 7.11
CA ARG A 414 10.42 -3.71 7.67
C ARG A 414 11.32 -2.48 7.75
N SER A 415 10.75 -1.32 7.44
CA SER A 415 11.32 0.00 7.67
C SER A 415 10.37 0.80 8.56
N SER A 416 10.82 1.15 9.76
CA SER A 416 10.07 1.90 10.77
C SER A 416 10.74 3.25 11.00
N LEU A 417 10.05 4.35 10.70
CA LEU A 417 10.54 5.71 10.89
C LEU A 417 9.92 6.33 12.14
N TRP A 418 10.79 6.59 13.11
CA TRP A 418 10.46 7.20 14.39
C TRP A 418 10.76 8.69 14.37
N HIS A 419 9.83 9.49 14.87
CA HIS A 419 9.95 10.94 15.00
C HIS A 419 9.93 11.34 16.47
N TYR A 420 10.85 12.20 16.91
CA TYR A 420 10.81 12.74 18.27
C TYR A 420 9.81 13.89 18.34
N ASP A 421 8.64 13.59 18.90
CA ASP A 421 7.55 14.54 19.06
C ASP A 421 7.85 15.48 20.23
N THR A 422 8.20 16.72 19.91
CA THR A 422 8.50 17.80 20.86
C THR A 422 7.27 18.60 21.29
N ALA A 423 6.11 18.38 20.64
CA ALA A 423 4.83 19.01 20.98
C ALA A 423 3.99 18.13 21.91
N ALA A 424 4.20 16.81 21.90
CA ALA A 424 3.62 15.88 22.84
C ALA A 424 4.09 16.14 24.29
N ALA A 425 3.21 15.85 25.25
CA ALA A 425 3.49 15.81 26.67
C ALA A 425 3.20 14.39 27.21
N PRO A 426 4.20 13.61 27.66
CA PRO A 426 5.64 13.91 27.59
C PRO A 426 6.18 13.87 26.14
N LYS A 427 7.28 14.59 25.90
CA LYS A 427 8.04 14.51 24.65
C LYS A 427 8.51 13.07 24.45
N SER A 428 8.33 12.53 23.26
CA SER A 428 8.40 11.07 23.05
C SER A 428 8.79 10.72 21.61
N TRP A 429 9.57 9.67 21.43
CA TRP A 429 9.71 9.03 20.12
C TRP A 429 8.39 8.37 19.74
N ARG A 430 7.90 8.65 18.53
CA ARG A 430 6.63 8.12 18.01
C ARG A 430 6.80 7.58 16.59
N LEU A 431 6.25 6.41 16.31
CA LEU A 431 6.25 5.81 14.99
C LEU A 431 5.40 6.71 14.05
N ARG A 432 6.04 7.29 13.03
CA ARG A 432 5.45 8.25 12.09
C ARG A 432 5.18 7.64 10.71
N PHE A 433 5.99 6.67 10.30
CA PHE A 433 5.75 5.86 9.11
C PHE A 433 6.27 4.45 9.34
N ARG A 434 5.59 3.44 8.79
CA ARG A 434 6.11 2.08 8.70
C ARG A 434 5.81 1.49 7.34
N GLN A 435 6.75 0.74 6.78
CA GLN A 435 6.55 -0.09 5.60
C GLN A 435 7.05 -1.50 5.86
N GLU A 436 6.31 -2.49 5.37
CA GLU A 436 6.72 -3.89 5.32
C GLU A 436 6.77 -4.35 3.87
N THR A 437 7.72 -5.23 3.56
CA THR A 437 7.90 -5.85 2.24
C THR A 437 8.23 -7.32 2.44
N THR A 438 7.71 -8.22 1.60
CA THR A 438 8.05 -9.65 1.69
C THR A 438 9.53 -9.87 1.40
N ALA A 439 10.25 -10.51 2.31
CA ALA A 439 11.61 -10.97 2.04
C ALA A 439 11.56 -12.09 0.98
N SER A 440 12.47 -12.03 0.00
CA SER A 440 12.42 -12.78 -1.27
C SER A 440 13.26 -14.06 -1.33
#